data_AF-A0A4P6UXD8-F1
#
_entry.id   AF-A0A4P6UXD8-F1
#
_cell.length_a   1.000
_cell.length_b   1.000
_cell.length_c   1.000
_cell.angle_alpha   90.00
_cell.angle_beta   90.00
_cell.angle_gamma   90.00
#
_symmetry.space_group_name_H-M   'P 1'
#
loop_
_entity.id
_entity.type
_entity.pdbx_description
1 polymer ?
#
loop_
_entity_poly.entity_id
_entity_poly.type
_entity_poly.pdbx_seq_one_letter_code
_entity_poly.pdbx_strand_id
1 'polypeptide(L)'
;MHARLREPAAKGNVMNRDDLIPSSLKADGSLSELATLQVRHVDAANGMKTGLDRAKPEVAPILAELVEMHDTMADQSARILADHGGEPDPDGSWMSWVHEGVMAARGLFDGVDKDALPGLIDGEKRVLEQARKVLAQDLWSDSERSTLIGQRDRLEAAIARLRHGA
;
A
#
# COMPACT_ATOMS: atom_id res chain seq x y z
N MET A 1 -21.93 -67.04 22.47
CA MET A 1 -21.87 -66.32 21.18
C MET A 1 -22.05 -64.83 21.45
N HIS A 2 -20.96 -64.07 21.56
CA HIS A 2 -21.00 -62.62 21.76
C HIS A 2 -21.09 -61.90 20.42
N ALA A 3 -22.17 -61.19 20.16
CA ALA A 3 -22.25 -60.24 19.05
C ALA A 3 -21.84 -58.85 19.57
N ARG A 4 -20.64 -58.40 19.20
CA ARG A 4 -20.17 -57.02 19.41
C ARG A 4 -20.78 -56.11 18.35
N LEU A 5 -21.30 -54.98 18.82
CA LEU A 5 -21.68 -53.79 18.07
C LEU A 5 -20.53 -53.31 17.15
N ARG A 6 -20.87 -52.90 15.93
CA ARG A 6 -19.98 -52.14 15.05
C ARG A 6 -20.79 -51.13 14.22
N GLU A 7 -20.98 -49.93 14.78
CA GLU A 7 -20.84 -48.69 13.98
C GLU A 7 -19.32 -48.47 13.75
N PRO A 8 -18.81 -47.58 12.86
CA PRO A 8 -19.47 -46.50 12.13
C PRO A 8 -18.96 -46.32 10.67
N ALA A 9 -19.48 -45.31 9.96
CA ALA A 9 -18.64 -44.42 9.15
C ALA A 9 -19.41 -43.12 8.85
N ALA A 10 -19.07 -42.06 9.57
CA ALA A 10 -19.38 -40.70 9.17
C ALA A 10 -18.91 -40.50 7.73
N LYS A 11 -19.83 -40.07 6.85
CA LYS A 11 -19.48 -39.59 5.51
C LYS A 11 -18.50 -38.45 5.71
N GLY A 12 -17.24 -38.71 5.38
CA GLY A 12 -16.17 -37.73 5.46
C GLY A 12 -16.59 -36.47 4.72
N ASN A 13 -16.52 -35.34 5.42
CA ASN A 13 -16.52 -34.03 4.80
C ASN A 13 -15.48 -34.07 3.68
N VAL A 14 -15.90 -33.89 2.43
CA VAL A 14 -14.98 -33.77 1.30
C VAL A 14 -14.33 -32.41 1.48
N MET A 15 -13.18 -32.36 2.16
CA MET A 15 -12.34 -31.15 2.20
C MET A 15 -12.09 -30.72 0.75
N ASN A 16 -12.45 -29.48 0.45
CA ASN A 16 -12.10 -28.90 -0.84
C ASN A 16 -10.58 -28.83 -0.92
N ARG A 17 -10.01 -29.03 -2.12
CA ARG A 17 -8.57 -28.86 -2.34
C ARG A 17 -8.07 -27.46 -1.95
N ASP A 18 -8.97 -26.50 -1.90
CA ASP A 18 -8.70 -25.12 -1.49
C ASP A 18 -8.55 -24.96 0.04
N ASP A 19 -9.02 -25.93 0.84
CA ASP A 19 -8.88 -25.94 2.31
C ASP A 19 -7.49 -26.47 2.77
N LEU A 20 -6.68 -26.97 1.82
CA LEU A 20 -5.35 -27.54 2.09
C LEU A 20 -4.20 -26.58 1.82
N ILE A 21 -4.49 -25.35 1.41
CA ILE A 21 -3.47 -24.30 1.32
C ILE A 21 -3.46 -23.58 2.68
N PRO A 22 -2.37 -23.66 3.46
CA PRO A 22 -2.23 -22.84 4.67
C PRO A 22 -2.46 -21.38 4.30
N SER A 23 -3.24 -20.64 5.09
CA SER A 23 -3.53 -19.22 4.87
C SER A 23 -2.25 -18.37 4.69
N SER A 24 -1.10 -18.86 5.12
CA SER A 24 0.24 -18.28 4.94
C SER A 24 0.76 -18.26 3.49
N LEU A 25 0.12 -18.96 2.55
CA LEU A 25 0.50 -19.00 1.13
C LEU A 25 -0.34 -18.08 0.22
N LYS A 26 -1.41 -17.46 0.74
CA LYS A 26 -2.13 -16.35 0.06
C LYS A 26 -1.62 -14.96 0.49
N ALA A 27 -0.78 -14.94 1.52
CA ALA A 27 -0.20 -13.74 2.09
C ALA A 27 0.87 -13.11 1.19
N ASP A 28 1.53 -13.89 0.32
CA ASP A 28 2.69 -13.41 -0.46
C ASP A 28 2.32 -12.30 -1.47
N GLY A 29 1.33 -12.52 -2.33
CA GLY A 29 0.91 -11.56 -3.35
C GLY A 29 0.18 -10.36 -2.74
N SER A 30 -0.52 -10.57 -1.63
CA SER A 30 -1.29 -9.50 -1.00
C SER A 30 -0.44 -8.56 -0.16
N LEU A 31 0.50 -9.11 0.63
CA LEU A 31 1.52 -8.33 1.33
C LEU A 31 2.44 -7.64 0.33
N SER A 32 2.71 -8.23 -0.83
CA SER A 32 3.48 -7.57 -1.88
C SER A 32 2.80 -6.31 -2.44
N GLU A 33 1.48 -6.31 -2.62
CA GLU A 33 0.76 -5.09 -3.05
C GLU A 33 0.76 -4.01 -1.96
N LEU A 34 0.70 -4.39 -0.68
CA LEU A 34 0.83 -3.45 0.44
C LEU A 34 2.27 -2.92 0.59
N ALA A 35 3.29 -3.77 0.41
CA ALA A 35 4.68 -3.36 0.37
C ALA A 35 4.94 -2.40 -0.80
N THR A 36 4.33 -2.68 -1.96
CA THR A 36 4.35 -1.77 -3.10
C THR A 36 3.72 -0.43 -2.78
N LEU A 37 2.60 -0.40 -2.05
CA LEU A 37 1.97 0.85 -1.59
C LEU A 37 2.89 1.62 -0.63
N GLN A 38 3.48 0.93 0.34
CA GLN A 38 4.42 1.51 1.30
C GLN A 38 5.61 2.16 0.59
N VAL A 39 6.26 1.44 -0.32
CA VAL A 39 7.40 1.95 -1.09
C VAL A 39 7.01 3.16 -1.95
N ARG A 40 5.81 3.13 -2.56
CA ARG A 40 5.30 4.27 -3.33
C ARG A 40 5.09 5.51 -2.47
N HIS A 41 4.63 5.38 -1.23
CA HIS A 41 4.55 6.51 -0.30
C HIS A 41 5.94 7.07 0.03
N VAL A 42 6.91 6.21 0.34
CA VAL A 42 8.30 6.62 0.60
C VAL A 42 8.90 7.35 -0.61
N ASP A 43 8.74 6.80 -1.81
CA ASP A 43 9.27 7.41 -3.02
C ASP A 43 8.58 8.74 -3.35
N ALA A 44 7.26 8.84 -3.13
CA ALA A 44 6.52 10.09 -3.31
C ALA A 44 7.02 11.18 -2.35
N ALA A 45 7.16 10.86 -1.05
CA ALA A 45 7.70 11.78 -0.07
C ALA A 45 9.13 12.23 -0.41
N ASN A 46 10.02 11.30 -0.78
CA ASN A 46 11.39 11.62 -1.16
C ASN A 46 11.47 12.47 -2.43
N GLY A 47 10.63 12.20 -3.42
CA GLY A 47 10.53 13.00 -4.64
C GLY A 47 10.10 14.45 -4.33
N MET A 48 9.10 14.63 -3.47
CA MET A 48 8.64 15.94 -3.06
C MET A 48 9.63 16.68 -2.15
N LYS A 49 10.34 15.98 -1.25
CA LYS A 49 11.45 16.54 -0.45
C LYS A 49 12.55 17.10 -1.36
N THR A 50 12.91 16.36 -2.41
CA THR A 50 13.86 16.83 -3.42
C THR A 50 13.32 18.05 -4.19
N GLY A 51 12.02 18.07 -4.46
CA GLY A 51 11.34 19.20 -5.10
C GLY A 51 11.25 20.46 -4.23
N LEU A 52 11.12 20.31 -2.90
CA LEU A 52 11.00 21.42 -1.93
C LEU A 52 12.19 22.37 -1.99
N ASP A 53 13.41 21.85 -2.14
CA ASP A 53 14.63 22.67 -2.24
C ASP A 53 14.61 23.66 -3.42
N ARG A 54 13.76 23.40 -4.42
CA ARG A 54 13.65 24.18 -5.66
C ARG A 54 12.25 24.75 -5.87
N ALA A 55 11.34 24.56 -4.93
CA ALA A 55 9.94 24.94 -5.07
C ALA A 55 9.78 26.46 -4.95
N LYS A 56 8.90 27.02 -5.79
CA LYS A 56 8.46 28.41 -5.61
C LYS A 56 7.69 28.58 -4.28
N PRO A 57 7.72 29.75 -3.63
CA PRO A 57 7.06 29.97 -2.33
C PRO A 57 5.58 29.61 -2.31
N GLU A 58 4.87 29.77 -3.44
CA GLU A 58 3.46 29.40 -3.55
C GLU A 58 3.20 27.88 -3.60
N VAL A 59 4.19 27.07 -4.01
CA VAL A 59 4.05 25.61 -4.14
C VAL A 59 4.67 24.87 -2.95
N ALA A 60 5.67 25.46 -2.29
CA ALA A 60 6.38 24.84 -1.18
C ALA A 60 5.47 24.35 -0.02
N PRO A 61 4.46 25.12 0.45
CA PRO A 61 3.56 24.63 1.50
C PRO A 61 2.79 23.37 1.08
N ILE A 62 2.36 23.29 -0.18
CA ILE A 62 1.61 22.15 -0.70
C ILE A 62 2.49 20.90 -0.71
N LEU A 63 3.74 21.01 -1.16
CA LEU A 63 4.67 19.89 -1.15
C LEU A 63 4.99 19.43 0.27
N ALA A 64 5.17 20.35 1.22
CA ALA A 64 5.43 20.00 2.61
C ALA A 64 4.27 19.22 3.24
N GLU A 65 3.02 19.66 3.00
CA GLU A 65 1.84 18.93 3.46
C GLU A 65 1.73 17.53 2.84
N LEU A 66 2.03 17.39 1.55
CA LEU A 66 2.00 16.08 0.87
C LEU A 66 3.13 15.16 1.36
N VAL A 67 4.31 15.71 1.69
CA VAL A 67 5.40 14.96 2.32
C VAL A 67 4.96 14.37 3.65
N GLU A 68 4.41 15.18 4.56
CA GLU A 68 3.94 14.72 5.86
C GLU A 68 2.83 13.67 5.73
N MET A 69 1.92 13.89 4.77
CA MET A 69 0.86 12.95 4.44
C MET A 69 1.44 11.58 4.03
N HIS A 70 2.39 11.56 3.10
CA HIS A 70 2.98 10.30 2.62
C HIS A 70 3.85 9.60 3.65
N ASP A 71 4.66 10.33 4.42
CA ASP A 71 5.45 9.74 5.51
C ASP A 71 4.52 9.04 6.52
N THR A 72 3.41 9.69 6.89
CA THR A 72 2.40 9.10 7.80
C THR A 72 1.77 7.83 7.21
N MET A 73 1.46 7.83 5.91
CA MET A 73 0.86 6.65 5.25
C MET A 73 1.86 5.51 5.07
N ALA A 74 3.12 5.83 4.78
CA ALA A 74 4.20 4.85 4.71
C ALA A 74 4.36 4.13 6.05
N ASP A 75 4.36 4.87 7.16
CA ASP A 75 4.43 4.30 8.52
C ASP A 75 3.23 3.41 8.84
N GLN A 76 2.02 3.84 8.48
CA GLN A 76 0.81 3.05 8.66
C GLN A 76 0.89 1.73 7.89
N SER A 77 1.29 1.78 6.62
CA SER A 77 1.40 0.58 5.77
C SER A 77 2.52 -0.34 6.25
N ALA A 78 3.64 0.20 6.74
CA ALA A 78 4.72 -0.58 7.33
C ALA A 78 4.29 -1.31 8.62
N ARG A 79 3.45 -0.69 9.45
CA ARG A 79 2.89 -1.34 10.65
C ARG A 79 1.98 -2.51 10.27
N ILE A 80 1.09 -2.32 9.29
CA ILE A 80 0.23 -3.40 8.80
C ILE A 80 1.10 -4.53 8.23
N LEU A 81 2.15 -4.23 7.44
CA LEU A 81 3.06 -5.26 6.94
C LEU A 81 3.71 -6.06 8.07
N ALA A 82 4.22 -5.38 9.10
CA ALA A 82 4.84 -6.01 10.26
C ALA A 82 3.85 -6.89 11.06
N ASP A 83 2.61 -6.44 11.24
CA ASP A 83 1.56 -7.19 11.94
C ASP A 83 1.18 -8.49 11.20
N HIS A 84 1.39 -8.54 9.88
CA HIS A 84 1.22 -9.74 9.05
C HIS A 84 2.50 -10.56 8.87
N GLY A 85 3.56 -10.25 9.63
CA GLY A 85 4.84 -10.98 9.61
C GLY A 85 5.77 -10.61 8.45
N GLY A 86 5.50 -9.50 7.78
CA GLY A 86 6.44 -8.91 6.84
C GLY A 86 7.63 -8.31 7.58
N GLU A 87 8.84 -8.52 7.04
CA GLU A 87 10.07 -7.95 7.59
C GLU A 87 10.70 -6.99 6.57
N PRO A 88 11.08 -5.77 6.97
CA PRO A 88 11.80 -4.88 6.08
C PRO A 88 13.22 -5.40 5.80
N ASP A 89 13.79 -4.94 4.69
CA ASP A 89 15.19 -5.12 4.33
C ASP A 89 16.13 -4.48 5.38
N PRO A 90 17.43 -4.82 5.40
CA PRO A 90 18.37 -4.29 6.40
C PRO A 90 18.49 -2.75 6.43
N ASP A 91 18.13 -2.09 5.34
CA ASP A 91 18.08 -0.62 5.23
C ASP A 91 16.75 -0.02 5.68
N GLY A 92 15.80 -0.84 6.14
CA GLY A 92 14.45 -0.46 6.55
C GLY A 92 13.44 -0.34 5.39
N SER A 93 13.86 -0.60 4.15
CA SER A 93 12.96 -0.59 3.00
C SER A 93 12.15 -1.89 2.88
N TRP A 94 11.15 -1.91 2.00
CA TRP A 94 10.32 -3.09 1.74
C TRP A 94 10.53 -3.63 0.33
N MET A 95 11.68 -3.31 -0.29
CA MET A 95 11.93 -3.54 -1.72
C MET A 95 11.96 -5.03 -2.08
N SER A 96 12.43 -5.90 -1.20
CA SER A 96 12.41 -7.37 -1.40
C SER A 96 10.99 -7.95 -1.53
N TRP A 97 9.98 -7.25 -1.01
CA TRP A 97 8.58 -7.65 -1.09
C TRP A 97 7.87 -7.08 -2.33
N VAL A 98 8.49 -6.14 -3.05
CA VAL A 98 7.87 -5.46 -4.20
C VAL A 98 8.01 -6.31 -5.47
N HIS A 99 6.92 -6.45 -6.23
CA HIS A 99 6.95 -7.14 -7.53
C HIS A 99 7.82 -6.43 -8.58
N GLU A 100 8.45 -7.20 -9.47
CA GLU A 100 9.16 -6.70 -10.66
C GLU A 100 8.23 -5.83 -11.52
N GLY A 101 8.38 -4.51 -11.43
CA GLY A 101 7.50 -3.56 -12.14
C GLY A 101 7.42 -2.19 -11.50
N VAL A 102 7.87 -2.03 -10.25
CA VAL A 102 7.98 -0.72 -9.60
C VAL A 102 9.33 -0.10 -9.92
N MET A 103 9.35 0.80 -10.91
CA MET A 103 10.47 1.73 -11.07
C MET A 103 10.28 2.87 -10.07
N ALA A 104 11.27 3.05 -9.19
CA ALA A 104 11.27 4.15 -8.22
C ALA A 104 11.08 5.48 -8.96
N ALA A 105 10.09 6.28 -8.56
CA ALA A 105 9.70 7.51 -9.26
C ALA A 105 10.68 8.68 -9.02
N ARG A 106 11.98 8.37 -8.82
CA ARG A 106 13.03 9.30 -8.35
C ARG A 106 13.41 10.40 -9.36
N GLY A 107 12.70 10.54 -10.47
CA GLY A 107 13.03 11.48 -11.55
C GLY A 107 11.93 12.46 -11.96
N LEU A 108 10.79 12.53 -11.25
CA LEU A 108 9.65 13.33 -11.72
C LEU A 108 9.67 14.81 -11.28
N PHE A 109 10.63 15.24 -10.45
CA PHE A 109 10.63 16.57 -9.84
C PHE A 109 11.91 17.37 -10.13
N ASP A 110 12.32 17.46 -11.40
CA ASP A 110 13.35 18.41 -11.83
C ASP A 110 12.74 19.82 -12.02
N GLY A 111 12.63 20.56 -10.91
CA GLY A 111 12.13 21.94 -10.87
C GLY A 111 10.61 22.01 -10.68
N VAL A 112 10.16 22.44 -9.50
CA VAL A 112 8.73 22.44 -9.15
C VAL A 112 8.17 23.85 -9.20
N ASP A 113 7.57 24.21 -10.32
CA ASP A 113 6.63 25.33 -10.42
C ASP A 113 5.23 24.85 -10.85
N LYS A 114 4.36 25.77 -11.26
CA LYS A 114 2.95 25.45 -11.60
C LYS A 114 2.85 24.42 -12.73
N ASP A 115 3.88 24.31 -13.57
CA ASP A 115 3.93 23.35 -14.67
C ASP A 115 4.27 21.93 -14.19
N ALA A 116 4.72 21.77 -12.94
CA ALA A 116 4.93 20.48 -12.29
C ALA A 116 3.65 19.90 -11.64
N LEU A 117 2.59 20.69 -11.48
CA LEU A 117 1.32 20.23 -10.88
C LEU A 117 0.67 19.06 -11.64
N PRO A 118 0.61 19.03 -12.98
CA PRO A 118 0.11 17.86 -13.70
C PRO A 118 0.91 16.59 -13.42
N GLY A 119 2.24 16.70 -13.36
CA GLY A 119 3.13 15.59 -13.04
C GLY A 119 2.93 15.07 -11.61
N LEU A 120 2.76 15.98 -10.64
CA LEU A 120 2.42 15.67 -9.26
C LEU A 120 1.08 14.95 -9.16
N ILE A 121 0.04 15.47 -9.83
CA ILE A 121 -1.29 14.83 -9.88
C ILE A 121 -1.20 13.41 -10.46
N ASP A 122 -0.43 13.21 -11.52
CA ASP A 122 -0.26 11.87 -12.10
C ASP A 122 0.56 10.95 -11.20
N GLY A 123 1.51 11.49 -10.42
CA GLY A 123 2.16 10.78 -9.33
C GLY A 123 1.14 10.25 -8.31
N GLU A 124 0.33 11.15 -7.75
CA GLU A 124 -0.70 10.81 -6.75
C GLU A 124 -1.72 9.80 -7.26
N LYS A 125 -2.15 9.90 -8.53
CA LYS A 125 -3.06 8.91 -9.13
C LYS A 125 -2.46 7.50 -9.13
N ARG A 126 -1.15 7.36 -9.40
CA ARG A 126 -0.51 6.04 -9.39
C ARG A 126 -0.47 5.44 -7.99
N VAL A 127 -0.28 6.27 -6.96
CA VAL A 127 -0.36 5.85 -5.56
C VAL A 127 -1.80 5.44 -5.20
N LEU A 128 -2.79 6.23 -5.63
CA LEU A 128 -4.21 5.94 -5.42
C LEU A 128 -4.64 4.61 -6.07
N GLU A 129 -4.22 4.35 -7.30
CA GLU A 129 -4.51 3.07 -7.96
C GLU A 129 -3.89 1.89 -7.21
N GLN A 130 -2.68 2.06 -6.66
CA GLN A 130 -2.09 1.04 -5.80
C GLN A 130 -2.90 0.82 -4.52
N ALA A 131 -3.33 1.89 -3.84
CA ALA A 131 -4.16 1.80 -2.64
C ALA A 131 -5.50 1.07 -2.92
N ARG A 132 -6.10 1.31 -4.10
CA ARG A 132 -7.31 0.61 -4.54
C ARG A 132 -7.07 -0.89 -4.76
N LYS A 133 -5.93 -1.29 -5.32
CA LYS A 133 -5.56 -2.71 -5.45
C LYS A 133 -5.43 -3.40 -4.11
N VAL A 134 -4.75 -2.75 -3.15
CA VAL A 134 -4.62 -3.25 -1.77
C VAL A 134 -6.02 -3.42 -1.15
N LEU A 135 -6.89 -2.40 -1.24
CA LEU A 135 -8.24 -2.46 -0.68
C LEU A 135 -9.16 -3.51 -1.31
N ALA A 136 -8.91 -3.90 -2.57
CA ALA A 136 -9.66 -4.95 -3.26
C ALA A 136 -9.38 -6.36 -2.71
N GLN A 137 -8.34 -6.52 -1.88
CA GLN A 137 -8.01 -7.79 -1.24
C GLN A 137 -8.89 -8.02 0.00
N ASP A 138 -9.15 -9.29 0.32
CA ASP A 138 -10.04 -9.72 1.40
C ASP A 138 -9.28 -10.31 2.60
N LEU A 139 -8.16 -9.68 2.97
CA LEU A 139 -7.31 -10.15 4.07
C LEU A 139 -7.25 -9.20 5.26
N TRP A 140 -7.67 -7.94 5.06
CA TRP A 140 -7.55 -6.89 6.05
C TRP A 140 -8.65 -6.99 7.09
N SER A 141 -8.26 -6.95 8.37
CA SER A 141 -9.21 -6.74 9.46
C SER A 141 -9.96 -5.41 9.28
N ASP A 142 -11.08 -5.24 9.98
CA ASP A 142 -11.89 -4.02 9.89
C ASP A 142 -11.09 -2.75 10.23
N SER A 143 -10.18 -2.84 11.20
CA SER A 143 -9.30 -1.72 11.60
C SER A 143 -8.27 -1.37 10.53
N GLU A 144 -7.64 -2.37 9.93
CA GLU A 144 -6.67 -2.18 8.84
C GLU A 144 -7.36 -1.66 7.59
N ARG A 145 -8.52 -2.23 7.24
CA ARG A 145 -9.36 -1.77 6.13
C ARG A 145 -9.79 -0.31 6.34
N SER A 146 -10.16 0.08 7.55
CA SER A 146 -10.48 1.48 7.89
C SER A 146 -9.27 2.39 7.69
N THR A 147 -8.08 1.95 8.10
CA THR A 147 -6.82 2.70 7.89
C THR A 147 -6.53 2.89 6.40
N LEU A 148 -6.61 1.81 5.61
CA LEU A 148 -6.36 1.84 4.17
C LEU A 148 -7.40 2.67 3.40
N ILE A 149 -8.67 2.65 3.81
CA ILE A 149 -9.71 3.55 3.29
C ILE A 149 -9.33 5.00 3.59
N GLY A 150 -8.89 5.29 4.81
CA GLY A 150 -8.41 6.63 5.18
C GLY A 150 -7.22 7.10 4.34
N GLN A 151 -6.33 6.19 3.91
CA GLN A 151 -5.25 6.55 2.98
C GLN A 151 -5.79 6.91 1.59
N ARG A 152 -6.66 6.06 1.02
CA ARG A 152 -7.33 6.31 -0.27
C ARG A 152 -8.05 7.67 -0.27
N ASP A 153 -8.85 7.95 0.75
CA ASP A 153 -9.67 9.16 0.81
C ASP A 153 -8.81 10.42 0.88
N ARG A 154 -7.69 10.37 1.62
CA ARG A 154 -6.71 11.47 1.67
C ARG A 154 -6.01 11.69 0.33
N LEU A 155 -5.64 10.62 -0.40
CA LEU A 155 -5.08 10.73 -1.75
C LEU A 155 -6.09 11.35 -2.73
N GLU A 156 -7.36 10.94 -2.66
CA GLU A 156 -8.43 11.53 -3.49
C GLU A 156 -8.63 13.02 -3.17
N ALA A 157 -8.63 13.39 -1.89
CA ALA A 157 -8.71 14.79 -1.47
C ALA A 157 -7.50 15.61 -1.92
N ALA A 158 -6.29 15.06 -1.82
CA ALA A 158 -5.06 15.70 -2.29
C ALA A 158 -5.09 15.96 -3.80
N ILE A 159 -5.46 14.96 -4.60
CA ILE A 159 -5.62 15.08 -6.06
C ILE A 159 -6.67 16.15 -6.41
N ALA A 160 -7.81 16.16 -5.70
CA ALA A 160 -8.84 17.15 -5.91
C ALA A 160 -8.33 18.57 -5.63
N ARG A 161 -7.64 18.79 -4.50
CA ARG A 161 -7.05 20.08 -4.15
C ARG A 161 -6.03 20.55 -5.19
N LEU A 162 -5.13 19.67 -5.64
CA LEU A 162 -4.13 19.99 -6.67
C LEU A 162 -4.78 20.39 -8.02
N ARG A 163 -5.92 19.80 -8.38
CA ARG A 163 -6.66 20.14 -9.62
C ARG A 163 -7.36 21.49 -9.55
N HIS A 164 -7.83 21.88 -8.38
CA HIS A 164 -8.62 23.11 -8.21
C HIS A 164 -7.76 24.34 -7.88
N GLY A 165 -6.44 24.16 -7.71
CA GLY A 165 -5.54 25.20 -7.22
C GLY A 165 -5.67 25.36 -5.71
N ALA A 166 -4.55 25.38 -5.00
CA ALA A 166 -4.52 25.73 -3.58
C ALA A 166 -4.88 27.20 -3.36
#